data_AF-A0A5K1CY39-F1
#
_entry.id   AF-A0A5K1CY39-F1
#
_cell.length_a   1.000
_cell.length_b   1.000
_cell.length_c   1.000
_cell.angle_alpha   90.00
_cell.angle_beta   90.00
_cell.angle_gamma   90.00
#
_symmetry.space_group_name_H-M   'P 1'
#
loop_
_entity.id
_entity.type
_entity.pdbx_description
1 polymer ?
#
loop_
_entity_poly.entity_id
_entity_poly.type
_entity_poly.pdbx_seq_one_letter_code
_entity_poly.pdbx_strand_id
1 'polypeptide(L)' 'MIGEISYNKYKLNEFVPQKTSAYISQYDLHIPEMTVRETLDFSARCQGVGKKT' A
#
# COMPACT_ATOMS: atom_id res chain seq x y z
N MET A 1 -19.75 0.81 22.80
CA MET A 1 -20.48 0.73 21.52
C MET A 1 -19.57 0.02 20.53
N ILE A 2 -20.10 -0.96 19.80
CA ILE A 2 -19.37 -1.68 18.75
C ILE A 2 -20.10 -1.33 17.45
N GLY A 3 -19.36 -0.98 16.39
CA GLY A 3 -19.90 -0.62 15.09
C GLY A 3 -19.32 -1.52 14.00
N GLU A 4 -20.00 -1.59 12.87
CA GLU A 4 -19.55 -2.31 11.68
C GLU A 4 -18.95 -1.33 10.66
N ILE A 5 -17.82 -1.70 10.05
CA ILE A 5 -17.12 -0.91 9.03
C ILE A 5 -17.22 -1.67 7.71
N SER A 6 -17.54 -0.94 6.64
CA SER A 6 -17.48 -1.44 5.27
C SER A 6 -16.63 -0.54 4.39
N TYR A 7 -16.06 -1.11 3.32
CA TYR A 7 -15.32 -0.43 2.28
C TYR A 7 -16.03 -0.65 0.96
N ASN A 8 -16.56 0.41 0.34
CA ASN A 8 -17.38 0.30 -0.87
C ASN A 8 -18.54 -0.72 -0.75
N LYS A 9 -19.16 -0.79 0.44
CA LYS A 9 -20.24 -1.74 0.80
C LYS A 9 -19.80 -3.19 1.02
N TYR A 10 -18.50 -3.48 0.99
CA TYR A 10 -17.93 -4.79 1.32
C TYR A 10 -17.33 -4.79 2.74
N LYS A 11 -17.50 -5.90 3.47
CA LYS A 11 -16.81 -6.18 4.72
C LYS A 11 -15.33 -6.47 4.44
N LEU A 12 -14.48 -6.20 5.42
CA LEU A 12 -13.03 -6.35 5.27
C LEU A 12 -12.56 -7.80 5.04
N ASN A 13 -13.41 -8.80 5.32
CA ASN A 13 -13.15 -10.21 5.04
C ASN A 13 -13.61 -10.67 3.64
N GLU A 14 -14.26 -9.80 2.86
CA GLU A 14 -14.73 -10.11 1.50
C GLU A 14 -13.69 -9.77 0.41
N PHE A 15 -12.59 -9.11 0.76
CA PHE A 15 -11.51 -8.75 -0.14
C PHE A 15 -10.17 -8.65 0.61
N VAL A 16 -9.09 -8.26 -0.09
CA VAL A 16 -7.76 -8.01 0.51
C VAL A 16 -7.52 -6.50 0.61
N PRO A 17 -7.73 -5.84 1.77
CA PRO A 17 -7.59 -4.40 1.92
C PRO A 17 -6.22 -3.85 1.50
N GLN A 18 -5.16 -4.62 1.74
CA GLN A 18 -3.77 -4.26 1.41
C GLN A 18 -3.51 -4.15 -0.09
N LYS A 19 -4.40 -4.71 -0.94
CA LYS A 19 -4.32 -4.58 -2.40
C LYS A 19 -5.12 -3.40 -2.96
N THR A 20 -5.86 -2.69 -2.12
CA THR A 20 -6.82 -1.64 -2.55
C THR A 20 -6.64 -0.32 -1.79
N SER A 21 -5.99 -0.37 -0.63
CA SER A 21 -5.70 0.77 0.23
C SER A 21 -4.29 0.64 0.79
N ALA A 22 -3.67 1.77 1.12
CA ALA A 22 -2.36 1.84 1.74
C ALA A 22 -2.44 2.61 3.05
N TYR A 23 -1.76 2.11 4.07
CA TYR A 23 -1.56 2.82 5.33
C TYR A 23 -0.21 3.54 5.28
N ILE A 24 -0.21 4.84 5.57
CA ILE A 24 1.01 5.64 5.66
C ILE A 24 1.28 5.91 7.13
N SER A 25 2.37 5.31 7.63
CA SER A 25 2.78 5.46 9.02
C SER A 25 3.40 6.84 9.25
N GLN A 26 3.38 7.31 10.50
CA GLN A 26 4.08 8.55 10.87
C GLN A 26 5.60 8.42 10.71
N TYR A 27 6.14 7.21 10.83
CA TYR A 27 7.56 6.95 10.65
C TYR A 27 7.88 6.66 9.20
N ASP A 28 8.87 7.37 8.68
CA ASP A 28 9.45 7.09 7.37
C ASP A 28 10.31 5.83 7.44
N LEU A 29 10.07 4.91 6.51
CA LEU A 29 10.85 3.67 6.35
C LEU A 29 11.70 3.70 5.07
N HIS A 30 12.08 4.90 4.62
CA HIS A 30 12.88 5.09 3.41
C HIS A 30 14.33 4.68 3.64
N ILE A 31 14.95 4.05 2.64
CA ILE A 31 16.39 3.77 2.61
C ILE A 31 17.09 5.06 2.16
N PRO A 32 17.86 5.74 3.04
CA PRO A 32 18.35 7.09 2.76
C PRO A 32 19.37 7.16 1.62
N GLU A 33 20.00 6.04 1.27
CA GLU A 33 20.95 5.94 0.16
C GLU A 33 20.28 5.86 -1.21
N MET A 34 18.97 5.59 -1.28
CA MET A 34 18.24 5.46 -2.53
C MET A 34 17.74 6.81 -3.05
N THR A 35 17.82 7.01 -4.36
CA THR A 35 17.15 8.13 -5.02
C THR A 35 15.62 7.95 -4.99
N VAL A 36 14.89 9.04 -5.24
CA VAL A 36 13.42 9.01 -5.37
C VAL A 36 12.98 8.01 -6.45
N ARG A 37 13.66 7.97 -7.60
CA ARG A 37 13.33 7.03 -8.69
C ARG A 37 13.51 5.59 -8.24
N GLU A 38 14.65 5.26 -7.65
CA GLU A 38 14.94 3.91 -7.18
C GLU A 38 13.95 3.46 -6.11
N THR A 39 13.55 4.37 -5.21
CA THR A 39 12.56 4.10 -4.16
C THR A 39 11.18 3.73 -4.76
N LEU A 40 10.75 4.47 -5.78
CA LEU A 40 9.49 4.18 -6.47
C LEU A 40 9.56 2.89 -7.29
N ASP A 41 10.67 2.65 -7.99
CA ASP A 41 10.89 1.41 -8.76
C ASP A 41 10.93 0.18 -7.85
N PHE A 42 11.58 0.28 -6.69
CA PHE A 42 11.60 -0.77 -5.67
C PHE A 42 10.19 -1.05 -5.14
N SER A 43 9.47 0.00 -4.76
CA SER A 43 8.09 -0.11 -4.26
C SER A 43 7.16 -0.76 -5.29
N ALA A 44 7.29 -0.40 -6.58
CA ALA A 44 6.50 -0.97 -7.65
C ALA A 44 6.75 -2.48 -7.82
N ARG A 45 8.03 -2.89 -7.81
CA ARG A 45 8.42 -4.31 -7.89
C ARG A 45 7.87 -5.12 -6.71
N CYS A 46 7.88 -4.56 -5.49
CA CYS A 46 7.33 -5.22 -4.30
C CYS A 46 5.79 -5.33 -4.34
N GLN A 47 5.11 -4.35 -4.91
CA GLN A 47 3.64 -4.31 -5.00
C GLN A 47 3.08 -5.09 -6.20
N GLY A 48 3.95 -5.64 -7.06
CA GLY A 48 3.53 -6.43 -8.23
C GLY A 48 2.92 -5.60 -9.36
N VAL A 49 3.02 -4.27 -9.30
CA VAL A 49 2.78 -3.40 -10.45
C VAL A 49 4.03 -3.47 -11.33
N GLY A 50 3.90 -4.12 -12.48
CA GLY A 50 5.02 -4.35 -13.40
C GLY A 50 5.78 -3.08 -13.77
N LYS A 51 7.01 -3.24 -14.27
CA LYS A 51 7.87 -2.13 -14.70
C LYS A 51 7.12 -1.28 -15.73
N LYS A 52 7.02 0.04 -15.51
CA LYS A 52 6.58 0.97 -16.55
C LYS A 52 7.66 1.00 -17.62
N THR A 53 7.38 0.41 -18.78
CA THR A 53 8.20 0.53 -20.01
C THR A 53 8.11 1.93 -20.58
#